data_AF-A0A177EFY6-F1
#
_entry.id   AF-A0A177EFY6-F1
#
_cell.length_a   1.000
_cell.length_b   1.000
_cell.length_c   1.000
_cell.angle_alpha   90.00
_cell.angle_beta   90.00
_cell.angle_gamma   90.00
#
_symmetry.space_group_name_H-M   'P 1'
#
loop_
_entity.id
_entity.type
_entity.pdbx_description
1 polymer ?
#
loop_
_entity_poly.entity_id
_entity_poly.type
_entity_poly.pdbx_seq_one_letter_code
_entity_poly.pdbx_strand_id
1 'polypeptide(L)'
;MISLQAASMATGLLSFVQKKNVYLGIVGVFVMLGVWVLPLGRVQQPPADIEKMINLFRMCGASLETEALENGQFAIMPTQTQPKSVNLDRCATDAIPARMATDVVFQSLTIFTTAISCVRVKNFLSAFDTLKAKKLVVTDFSPTSFPETQQPKTLTTIETSHLTFSRVTPEAIEWFFSRTNMSTCVMALVIEDMPGATELFFLDPCTAKSVAGLTLSNIPNLRNVNTTLLKSGRVNTSLIFTNLSPNLFFSQAVTERLARVPWALVKMDLRGWSKFSETTRFTSIDSLEIVFDSRDFSRYLYVTPNHGIKLVAVKHFVLRDVFRQATYTKDNVVYLIKRILAEFTGMKTINLMIEHQDDSTIIAIKDQMQKQMPNLHTETALETITVGGCVLKIKD
;
A
#
# COMPACT_ATOMS: atom_id res chain seq x y z
N MET A 1 17.10 -40.07 29.17
CA MET A 1 18.05 -39.12 28.54
C MET A 1 17.63 -38.98 27.09
N ILE A 2 17.52 -37.74 26.58
CA ILE A 2 16.79 -37.32 25.37
C ILE A 2 15.29 -37.09 25.63
N SER A 3 14.91 -35.86 25.99
CA SER A 3 13.66 -35.16 25.58
C SER A 3 13.35 -33.97 26.50
N LEU A 4 14.19 -32.94 26.55
CA LEU A 4 13.83 -31.68 27.23
C LEU A 4 14.71 -30.50 26.77
N GLN A 5 14.80 -30.30 25.45
CA GLN A 5 15.45 -29.09 24.90
C GLN A 5 14.75 -28.50 23.65
N ALA A 6 13.69 -29.14 23.12
CA ALA A 6 12.96 -28.63 21.96
C ALA A 6 11.80 -27.66 22.32
N ALA A 7 11.37 -27.58 23.58
CA ALA A 7 10.22 -26.76 23.98
C ALA A 7 10.54 -25.28 24.26
N SER A 8 11.82 -24.91 24.39
CA SER A 8 12.24 -23.53 24.73
C SER A 8 12.52 -22.63 23.53
N MET A 9 12.69 -23.19 22.32
CA MET A 9 12.94 -22.40 21.10
C MET A 9 11.66 -22.08 20.32
N ALA A 10 10.59 -22.87 20.49
CA ALA A 10 9.32 -22.66 19.79
C ALA A 10 8.53 -21.45 20.33
N THR A 11 8.62 -21.16 21.62
CA THR A 11 7.93 -20.02 22.26
C THR A 11 8.59 -18.67 21.95
N GLY A 12 9.91 -18.65 21.71
CA GLY A 12 10.63 -17.46 21.25
C GLY A 12 10.25 -17.03 19.83
N LEU A 13 10.16 -17.98 18.90
CA LEU A 13 9.80 -17.73 17.50
C LEU A 13 8.32 -17.34 17.31
N LEU A 14 7.39 -17.92 18.07
CA LEU A 14 5.97 -17.56 18.03
C LEU A 14 5.70 -16.12 18.53
N SER A 15 6.49 -15.64 19.52
CA SER A 15 6.39 -14.24 19.99
C SER A 15 6.93 -13.21 18.98
N PHE A 16 7.82 -13.64 18.08
CA PHE A 16 8.47 -12.78 17.09
C PHE A 16 7.66 -12.66 15.79
N VAL A 17 6.98 -13.74 15.40
CA VAL A 17 6.07 -13.74 14.23
C VAL A 17 4.80 -12.93 14.53
N GLN A 18 4.33 -12.89 15.78
CA GLN A 18 3.17 -12.05 16.15
C GLN A 18 3.45 -10.54 16.13
N LYS A 19 4.68 -10.07 16.37
CA LYS A 19 5.00 -8.62 16.35
C LYS A 19 5.24 -8.03 14.96
N LYS A 20 5.68 -8.82 13.98
CA LYS A 20 5.91 -8.33 12.61
C LYS A 20 4.63 -8.04 11.83
N ASN A 21 3.52 -8.69 12.17
CA ASN A 21 2.21 -8.41 11.56
C ASN A 21 1.43 -7.28 12.24
N VAL A 22 1.93 -6.74 13.35
CA VAL A 22 1.24 -5.68 14.10
C VAL A 22 1.39 -4.32 13.44
N TYR A 23 2.50 -3.99 12.77
CA TYR A 23 2.66 -2.65 12.18
C TYR A 23 1.99 -2.46 10.81
N LEU A 24 1.96 -3.49 9.94
CA LEU A 24 1.04 -3.49 8.78
C LEU A 24 -0.43 -3.66 9.21
N GLY A 25 -0.66 -4.30 10.36
CA GLY A 25 -1.97 -4.38 11.01
C GLY A 25 -2.44 -3.03 11.55
N ILE A 26 -1.58 -2.19 12.15
CA ILE A 26 -1.99 -0.96 12.85
C ILE A 26 -2.59 0.09 11.90
N VAL A 27 -2.06 0.26 10.69
CA VAL A 27 -2.68 1.16 9.69
C VAL A 27 -4.00 0.56 9.14
N GLY A 28 -4.13 -0.77 9.12
CA GLY A 28 -5.38 -1.45 8.81
C GLY A 28 -6.39 -1.50 9.96
N VAL A 29 -5.97 -1.36 11.22
CA VAL A 29 -6.79 -1.60 12.43
C VAL A 29 -7.49 -0.33 12.91
N PHE A 30 -6.93 0.87 12.68
CA PHE A 30 -7.59 2.12 13.11
C PHE A 30 -8.85 2.49 12.30
N VAL A 31 -9.11 1.81 11.18
CA VAL A 31 -10.35 1.97 10.38
C VAL A 31 -11.37 0.85 10.67
N MET A 32 -11.04 -0.16 11.49
CA MET A 32 -11.76 -1.45 11.55
C MET A 32 -12.73 -1.65 12.72
N LEU A 33 -12.93 -0.68 13.62
CA LEU A 33 -13.79 -0.84 14.81
C LEU A 33 -15.11 -0.05 14.78
N GLY A 34 -15.73 0.05 13.60
CA GLY A 34 -17.16 0.30 13.49
C GLY A 34 -17.91 -1.03 13.50
N VAL A 35 -18.28 -1.53 14.68
CA VAL A 35 -19.14 -2.72 14.78
C VAL A 35 -20.53 -2.35 14.28
N TRP A 36 -20.83 -2.73 13.03
CA TRP A 36 -22.17 -2.65 12.46
C TRP A 36 -23.04 -3.74 13.11
N VAL A 37 -23.91 -3.34 14.04
CA VAL A 37 -25.03 -4.18 14.48
C VAL A 37 -26.05 -4.18 13.33
N LEU A 38 -26.05 -5.24 12.51
CA LEU A 38 -27.01 -5.38 11.42
C LEU A 38 -28.35 -5.88 11.98
N PRO A 39 -29.47 -5.18 11.72
CA PRO A 39 -30.79 -5.70 12.03
C PRO A 39 -31.08 -6.91 11.14
N LEU A 40 -31.59 -7.99 11.74
CA LEU A 40 -32.16 -9.14 11.04
C LEU A 40 -33.43 -8.67 10.31
N GLY A 41 -33.26 -8.12 9.12
CA GLY A 41 -34.33 -7.65 8.25
C GLY A 41 -35.10 -8.81 7.63
N ARG A 42 -36.43 -8.64 7.50
CA ARG A 42 -37.32 -9.57 6.78
C ARG A 42 -36.81 -9.82 5.36
N VAL A 43 -36.81 -11.09 4.96
CA VAL A 43 -36.49 -11.55 3.61
C VAL A 43 -37.50 -10.96 2.63
N GLN A 44 -37.10 -9.94 1.85
CA GLN A 44 -37.84 -9.51 0.67
C GLN A 44 -37.74 -10.60 -0.39
N GLN A 45 -38.83 -10.80 -1.16
CA GLN A 45 -38.83 -11.71 -2.31
C GLN A 45 -37.60 -11.44 -3.20
N PRO A 46 -36.90 -12.50 -3.66
CA PRO A 46 -35.70 -12.35 -4.44
C PRO A 46 -36.01 -11.56 -5.72
N PRO A 47 -35.42 -10.37 -5.94
CA PRO A 47 -35.60 -9.64 -7.17
C PRO A 47 -35.18 -10.53 -8.36
N ALA A 48 -35.86 -10.41 -9.50
CA ALA A 48 -35.56 -11.15 -10.73
C ALA A 48 -34.11 -10.98 -11.25
N ASP A 49 -33.33 -10.11 -10.62
CA ASP A 49 -31.95 -9.80 -10.95
C ASP A 49 -30.91 -10.67 -10.18
N ILE A 50 -31.34 -11.47 -9.19
CA ILE A 50 -30.44 -12.37 -8.43
C ILE A 50 -29.84 -13.45 -9.32
N GLU A 51 -30.67 -14.18 -10.09
CA GLU A 51 -30.17 -15.25 -10.97
C GLU A 51 -29.22 -14.73 -12.04
N LYS A 52 -29.51 -13.54 -12.59
CA LYS A 52 -28.63 -12.88 -13.57
C LYS A 52 -27.27 -12.55 -12.98
N MET A 53 -27.23 -12.04 -11.74
CA MET A 53 -25.97 -11.75 -11.05
C MET A 53 -25.17 -13.04 -10.76
N ILE A 54 -25.83 -14.11 -10.28
CA ILE A 54 -25.19 -15.42 -10.07
C ILE A 54 -24.61 -15.96 -11.39
N ASN A 55 -25.40 -15.91 -12.46
CA ASN A 55 -25.01 -16.39 -13.77
C ASN A 55 -23.83 -15.60 -14.33
N LEU A 56 -23.85 -14.28 -14.23
CA LEU A 56 -22.73 -13.44 -14.65
C LEU A 56 -21.45 -13.79 -13.90
N PHE A 57 -21.49 -13.85 -12.56
CA PHE A 57 -20.29 -14.15 -11.77
C PHE A 57 -19.73 -15.51 -12.17
N ARG A 58 -20.60 -16.51 -12.36
CA ARG A 58 -20.22 -17.85 -12.84
C ARG A 58 -19.55 -17.80 -14.21
N MET A 59 -20.08 -17.04 -15.18
CA MET A 59 -19.46 -16.84 -16.49
C MET A 59 -18.09 -16.16 -16.40
N CYS A 60 -17.95 -15.20 -15.48
CA CYS A 60 -16.70 -14.52 -15.18
C CYS A 60 -15.70 -15.39 -14.39
N GLY A 61 -16.03 -16.64 -14.07
CA GLY A 61 -15.16 -17.57 -13.34
C GLY A 61 -15.17 -17.39 -11.81
N ALA A 62 -16.19 -16.75 -11.25
CA ALA A 62 -16.39 -16.57 -9.81
C ALA A 62 -17.70 -17.22 -9.35
N SER A 63 -17.81 -17.52 -8.06
CA SER A 63 -19.08 -17.93 -7.44
C SER A 63 -19.44 -16.99 -6.31
N LEU A 64 -20.72 -16.59 -6.27
CA LEU A 64 -21.27 -15.86 -5.13
C LEU A 64 -21.61 -16.84 -4.01
N GLU A 65 -21.36 -16.43 -2.77
CA GLU A 65 -21.91 -17.08 -1.59
C GLU A 65 -23.43 -16.94 -1.63
N THR A 66 -24.11 -18.07 -1.53
CA THR A 66 -25.57 -18.17 -1.57
C THR A 66 -26.07 -19.03 -0.42
N GLU A 67 -27.31 -18.79 -0.01
CA GLU A 67 -28.03 -19.57 0.99
C GLU A 67 -29.26 -20.20 0.33
N ALA A 68 -29.49 -21.49 0.60
CA ALA A 68 -30.69 -22.17 0.15
C ALA A 68 -31.86 -21.76 1.03
N LEU A 69 -32.94 -21.29 0.41
CA LEU A 69 -34.19 -20.95 1.07
C LEU A 69 -35.07 -22.19 1.19
N GLU A 70 -36.03 -22.19 2.13
CA GLU A 70 -36.96 -23.31 2.37
C GLU A 70 -37.76 -23.73 1.13
N ASN A 71 -37.97 -22.81 0.18
CA ASN A 71 -38.69 -23.04 -1.07
C ASN A 71 -37.80 -23.64 -2.20
N GLY A 72 -36.55 -23.98 -1.90
CA GLY A 72 -35.58 -24.52 -2.86
C GLY A 72 -34.92 -23.47 -3.77
N GLN A 73 -35.19 -22.17 -3.57
CA GLN A 73 -34.50 -21.09 -4.26
C GLN A 73 -33.18 -20.72 -3.54
N PHE A 74 -32.32 -19.95 -4.21
CA PHE A 74 -31.09 -19.43 -3.63
C PHE A 74 -31.19 -17.92 -3.43
N ALA A 75 -30.76 -17.43 -2.26
CA ALA A 75 -30.51 -16.03 -1.99
C ALA A 75 -29.00 -15.76 -2.05
N ILE A 76 -28.59 -14.60 -2.58
CA ILE A 76 -27.18 -14.15 -2.46
C ILE A 76 -26.96 -13.66 -1.03
N MET A 77 -25.90 -14.13 -0.39
CA MET A 77 -25.50 -13.63 0.92
C MET A 77 -25.17 -12.13 0.81
N PRO A 78 -25.70 -11.27 1.70
CA PRO A 78 -25.49 -9.82 1.63
C PRO A 78 -24.01 -9.44 1.75
N THR A 79 -23.22 -10.25 2.47
CA THR A 79 -21.78 -10.07 2.57
C THR A 79 -21.07 -11.25 1.94
N GLN A 80 -20.16 -10.97 1.00
CA GLN A 80 -19.32 -11.95 0.33
C GLN A 80 -17.96 -11.99 1.05
N THR A 81 -17.79 -12.99 1.91
CA THR A 81 -16.64 -13.08 2.82
C THR A 81 -15.37 -13.54 2.13
N GLN A 82 -15.50 -14.40 1.12
CA GLN A 82 -14.37 -14.90 0.35
C GLN A 82 -13.99 -13.91 -0.76
N PRO A 83 -12.69 -13.74 -1.07
CA PRO A 83 -12.25 -12.96 -2.21
C PRO A 83 -12.89 -13.45 -3.52
N LYS A 84 -13.43 -12.53 -4.31
CA LYS A 84 -14.02 -12.82 -5.63
C LYS A 84 -13.16 -12.23 -6.73
N SER A 85 -12.89 -13.00 -7.78
CA SER A 85 -12.15 -12.55 -8.96
C SER A 85 -13.01 -12.72 -10.20
N VAL A 86 -13.46 -11.62 -10.78
CA VAL A 86 -14.28 -11.61 -11.99
C VAL A 86 -13.41 -11.32 -13.21
N ASN A 87 -13.32 -12.28 -14.13
CA ASN A 87 -12.66 -12.10 -15.40
C ASN A 87 -13.70 -11.70 -16.46
N LEU A 88 -13.75 -10.39 -16.76
CA LEU A 88 -14.72 -9.84 -17.71
C LEU A 88 -14.42 -10.24 -19.17
N ASP A 89 -13.23 -10.79 -19.45
CA ASP A 89 -12.92 -11.27 -20.80
C ASP A 89 -13.69 -12.55 -21.13
N ARG A 90 -14.10 -13.31 -20.10
CA ARG A 90 -14.89 -14.56 -20.24
C ARG A 90 -16.38 -14.33 -20.45
N CYS A 91 -16.86 -13.10 -20.31
CA CYS A 91 -18.27 -12.75 -20.43
C CYS A 91 -18.53 -11.95 -21.72
N ALA A 92 -19.62 -12.28 -22.41
CA ALA A 92 -20.12 -11.44 -23.50
C ALA A 92 -20.67 -10.12 -22.94
N THR A 93 -20.60 -9.05 -23.73
CA THR A 93 -20.97 -7.69 -23.26
C THR A 93 -22.47 -7.55 -22.95
N ASP A 94 -23.30 -8.28 -23.69
CA ASP A 94 -24.77 -8.36 -23.56
C ASP A 94 -25.23 -9.28 -22.42
N ALA A 95 -24.35 -10.18 -21.95
CA ALA A 95 -24.61 -11.02 -20.78
C ALA A 95 -24.48 -10.26 -19.44
N ILE A 96 -23.93 -9.04 -19.44
CA ILE A 96 -23.91 -8.17 -18.25
C ILE A 96 -25.29 -7.54 -18.09
N PRO A 97 -26.03 -7.82 -17.00
CA PRO A 97 -27.36 -7.27 -16.81
C PRO A 97 -27.31 -5.76 -16.61
N ALA A 98 -28.38 -5.06 -16.98
CA ALA A 98 -28.47 -3.61 -16.81
C ALA A 98 -28.47 -3.17 -15.33
N ARG A 99 -28.85 -4.07 -14.41
CA ARG A 99 -28.88 -3.86 -12.95
C ARG A 99 -28.52 -5.15 -12.23
N MET A 100 -27.84 -5.02 -11.09
CA MET A 100 -27.53 -6.08 -10.13
C MET A 100 -28.11 -5.75 -8.76
N ALA A 101 -28.09 -6.72 -7.85
CA ALA A 101 -28.48 -6.51 -6.46
C ALA A 101 -27.63 -5.40 -5.81
N THR A 102 -28.29 -4.45 -5.14
CA THR A 102 -27.69 -3.20 -4.65
C THR A 102 -27.02 -3.30 -3.28
N ASP A 103 -27.29 -4.38 -2.54
CA ASP A 103 -26.89 -4.53 -1.13
C ASP A 103 -25.83 -5.60 -0.89
N VAL A 104 -25.15 -6.05 -1.95
CA VAL A 104 -24.04 -7.01 -1.84
C VAL A 104 -22.73 -6.27 -1.51
N VAL A 105 -22.11 -6.64 -0.39
CA VAL A 105 -20.82 -6.10 0.06
C VAL A 105 -19.72 -7.14 -0.13
N PHE A 106 -18.67 -6.80 -0.88
CA PHE A 106 -17.53 -7.68 -1.10
C PHE A 106 -16.41 -7.41 -0.08
N GLN A 107 -15.91 -8.44 0.59
CA GLN A 107 -14.69 -8.31 1.39
C GLN A 107 -13.48 -7.97 0.50
N SER A 108 -13.39 -8.62 -0.67
CA SER A 108 -12.40 -8.33 -1.70
C SER A 108 -12.97 -8.68 -3.06
N LEU A 109 -12.94 -7.74 -3.99
CA LEU A 109 -13.35 -7.94 -5.39
C LEU A 109 -12.18 -7.56 -6.30
N THR A 110 -11.78 -8.50 -7.17
CA THR A 110 -10.79 -8.28 -8.22
C THR A 110 -11.47 -8.31 -9.57
N ILE A 111 -11.32 -7.25 -10.35
CA ILE A 111 -11.79 -7.12 -11.72
C ILE A 111 -10.58 -7.30 -12.65
N PHE A 112 -10.61 -8.36 -13.45
CA PHE A 112 -9.60 -8.67 -14.46
C PHE A 112 -10.18 -8.44 -15.85
N THR A 113 -9.42 -7.73 -16.70
CA THR A 113 -9.74 -7.56 -18.13
C THR A 113 -8.48 -7.17 -18.89
N THR A 114 -8.22 -7.75 -20.07
CA THR A 114 -6.89 -7.68 -20.72
C THR A 114 -6.74 -6.66 -21.84
N ALA A 115 -7.80 -6.26 -22.53
CA ALA A 115 -7.76 -5.19 -23.56
C ALA A 115 -9.09 -4.97 -24.28
N ILE A 116 -9.99 -5.97 -24.29
CA ILE A 116 -10.94 -6.13 -25.39
C ILE A 116 -12.20 -5.27 -25.25
N SER A 117 -12.53 -4.72 -24.07
CA SER A 117 -13.57 -3.68 -24.05
C SER A 117 -13.68 -2.88 -22.75
N CYS A 118 -13.36 -1.59 -22.80
CA CYS A 118 -13.87 -0.59 -21.85
C CYS A 118 -15.39 -0.69 -21.68
N VAL A 119 -16.12 -1.16 -22.70
CA VAL A 119 -17.58 -1.35 -22.66
C VAL A 119 -17.98 -2.40 -21.62
N ARG A 120 -17.22 -3.49 -21.47
CA ARG A 120 -17.54 -4.52 -20.46
C ARG A 120 -17.32 -4.01 -19.06
N VAL A 121 -16.21 -3.32 -18.81
CA VAL A 121 -15.96 -2.67 -17.50
C VAL A 121 -17.04 -1.63 -17.23
N LYS A 122 -17.39 -0.80 -18.23
CA LYS A 122 -18.45 0.19 -18.11
C LYS A 122 -19.78 -0.45 -17.75
N ASN A 123 -20.21 -1.47 -18.49
CA ASN A 123 -21.47 -2.17 -18.26
C ASN A 123 -21.46 -2.86 -16.90
N PHE A 124 -20.34 -3.50 -16.52
CA PHE A 124 -20.19 -4.15 -15.23
C PHE A 124 -20.34 -3.14 -14.08
N LEU A 125 -19.65 -2.00 -14.15
CA LEU A 125 -19.77 -0.94 -13.14
C LEU A 125 -21.18 -0.33 -13.14
N SER A 126 -21.74 -0.04 -14.31
CA SER A 126 -23.07 0.60 -14.44
C SER A 126 -24.22 -0.30 -13.98
N ALA A 127 -24.01 -1.61 -13.93
CA ALA A 127 -24.97 -2.54 -13.38
C ALA A 127 -25.11 -2.42 -11.86
N PHE A 128 -24.13 -1.83 -11.18
CA PHE A 128 -24.25 -1.43 -9.78
C PHE A 128 -24.65 0.05 -9.70
N ASP A 129 -25.66 0.36 -8.89
CA ASP A 129 -25.88 1.74 -8.46
C ASP A 129 -24.73 2.17 -7.53
N THR A 130 -24.39 1.30 -6.58
CA THR A 130 -23.25 1.43 -5.68
C THR A 130 -22.49 0.11 -5.60
N LEU A 131 -21.22 0.10 -6.01
CA LEU A 131 -20.35 -1.05 -5.82
C LEU A 131 -19.65 -0.95 -4.45
N LYS A 132 -20.09 -1.81 -3.51
CA LYS A 132 -19.56 -1.85 -2.15
C LYS A 132 -18.50 -2.95 -2.04
N ALA A 133 -17.24 -2.57 -1.85
CA ALA A 133 -16.17 -3.54 -1.66
C ALA A 133 -15.12 -3.00 -0.67
N LYS A 134 -14.81 -3.73 0.40
CA LYS A 134 -13.76 -3.31 1.34
C LYS A 134 -12.41 -3.15 0.64
N LYS A 135 -12.06 -4.10 -0.23
CA LYS A 135 -10.92 -4.04 -1.15
C LYS A 135 -11.39 -4.22 -2.58
N LEU A 136 -11.11 -3.26 -3.45
CA LEU A 136 -11.34 -3.32 -4.88
C LEU A 136 -9.98 -3.35 -5.60
N VAL A 137 -9.78 -4.35 -6.45
CA VAL A 137 -8.58 -4.47 -7.29
C VAL A 137 -9.00 -4.43 -8.75
N VAL A 138 -8.38 -3.59 -9.55
CA VAL A 138 -8.50 -3.60 -11.02
C VAL A 138 -7.14 -3.98 -11.56
N THR A 139 -7.08 -5.03 -12.38
CA THR A 139 -5.81 -5.60 -12.85
C THR A 139 -5.82 -5.90 -14.34
N ASP A 140 -4.64 -5.78 -14.95
CA ASP A 140 -4.35 -6.12 -16.35
C ASP A 140 -5.12 -5.29 -17.39
N PHE A 141 -5.72 -4.17 -16.98
CA PHE A 141 -6.59 -3.34 -17.81
C PHE A 141 -5.79 -2.37 -18.69
N SER A 142 -5.61 -2.76 -19.96
CA SER A 142 -4.87 -2.01 -20.98
C SER A 142 -5.66 -1.93 -22.30
N PRO A 143 -6.76 -1.16 -22.34
CA PRO A 143 -7.58 -1.05 -23.54
C PRO A 143 -6.82 -0.33 -24.66
N THR A 144 -6.98 -0.82 -25.90
CA THR A 144 -6.38 -0.21 -27.09
C THR A 144 -7.11 1.05 -27.55
N SER A 145 -8.36 1.21 -27.13
CA SER A 145 -9.20 2.37 -27.42
C SER A 145 -10.20 2.61 -26.30
N PHE A 146 -10.50 3.89 -26.07
CA PHE A 146 -11.57 4.30 -25.18
C PHE A 146 -12.76 4.74 -26.03
N PRO A 147 -13.98 4.22 -25.79
CA PRO A 147 -15.16 4.67 -26.53
C PRO A 147 -15.34 6.17 -26.32
N GLU A 148 -15.72 6.87 -27.39
CA GLU A 148 -15.85 8.34 -27.40
C GLU A 148 -16.65 8.88 -26.21
N THR A 149 -16.20 10.06 -25.80
CA THR A 149 -16.32 10.79 -24.53
C THR A 149 -17.72 11.27 -24.16
N GLN A 150 -18.79 10.55 -24.50
CA GLN A 150 -20.06 10.84 -23.86
C GLN A 150 -19.95 10.56 -22.37
N GLN A 151 -19.92 11.63 -21.57
CA GLN A 151 -19.92 11.56 -20.12
C GLN A 151 -21.16 10.74 -19.68
N PRO A 152 -21.03 9.78 -18.74
CA PRO A 152 -22.20 9.03 -18.29
C PRO A 152 -23.22 10.00 -17.73
N LYS A 153 -24.52 9.75 -17.99
CA LYS A 153 -25.60 10.50 -17.30
C LYS A 153 -25.52 10.30 -15.79
N THR A 154 -25.09 9.11 -15.36
CA THR A 154 -24.97 8.71 -13.95
C THR A 154 -23.62 8.01 -13.76
N LEU A 155 -22.85 8.45 -12.77
CA LEU A 155 -21.60 7.80 -12.37
C LEU A 155 -21.92 6.69 -11.36
N THR A 156 -21.27 5.53 -11.50
CA THR A 156 -21.36 4.44 -10.52
C THR A 156 -20.68 4.89 -9.24
N THR A 157 -21.38 4.80 -8.10
CA THR A 157 -20.77 5.10 -6.79
C THR A 157 -19.90 3.91 -6.38
N ILE A 158 -18.65 4.16 -6.02
CA ILE A 158 -17.75 3.14 -5.50
C ILE A 158 -17.55 3.43 -4.01
N GLU A 159 -17.84 2.45 -3.16
CA GLU A 159 -17.57 2.51 -1.72
C GLU A 159 -16.49 1.49 -1.37
N THR A 160 -15.27 1.99 -1.13
CA THR A 160 -14.13 1.14 -0.79
C THR A 160 -13.17 1.78 0.20
N SER A 161 -12.54 0.95 1.02
CA SER A 161 -11.46 1.37 1.92
C SER A 161 -10.07 1.14 1.31
N HIS A 162 -9.97 0.36 0.23
CA HIS A 162 -8.71 0.00 -0.41
C HIS A 162 -8.91 -0.21 -1.92
N LEU A 163 -8.31 0.64 -2.73
CA LEU A 163 -8.34 0.56 -4.18
C LEU A 163 -6.94 0.23 -4.71
N THR A 164 -6.81 -0.82 -5.52
CA THR A 164 -5.55 -1.22 -6.14
C THR A 164 -5.69 -1.21 -7.66
N PHE A 165 -4.74 -0.59 -8.36
CA PHE A 165 -4.51 -0.75 -9.79
C PHE A 165 -3.19 -1.48 -10.01
N SER A 166 -3.23 -2.65 -10.63
CA SER A 166 -2.06 -3.50 -10.87
C SER A 166 -1.93 -3.82 -12.35
N ARG A 167 -0.82 -3.48 -12.99
CA ARG A 167 -0.65 -3.67 -14.46
C ARG A 167 -1.76 -3.01 -15.28
N VAL A 168 -2.18 -1.80 -14.89
CA VAL A 168 -3.21 -0.99 -15.56
C VAL A 168 -2.53 0.23 -16.20
N THR A 169 -2.93 0.63 -17.42
CA THR A 169 -2.32 1.81 -18.06
C THR A 169 -2.81 3.13 -17.42
N PRO A 170 -2.03 4.22 -17.51
CA PRO A 170 -2.45 5.54 -17.05
C PRO A 170 -3.84 5.95 -17.54
N GLU A 171 -4.09 5.80 -18.84
CA GLU A 171 -5.34 6.20 -19.49
C GLU A 171 -6.54 5.39 -18.97
N ALA A 172 -6.31 4.12 -18.62
CA ALA A 172 -7.34 3.24 -18.08
C ALA A 172 -7.74 3.62 -16.64
N ILE A 173 -6.76 4.07 -15.83
CA ILE A 173 -7.02 4.59 -14.49
C ILE A 173 -7.78 5.93 -14.58
N GLU A 174 -7.33 6.84 -15.43
CA GLU A 174 -8.02 8.10 -15.70
C GLU A 174 -9.46 7.86 -16.17
N TRP A 175 -9.65 6.96 -17.13
CA TRP A 175 -10.97 6.55 -17.59
C TRP A 175 -11.82 5.98 -16.44
N PHE A 176 -11.27 5.08 -15.62
CA PHE A 176 -11.98 4.50 -14.48
C PHE A 176 -12.46 5.59 -13.51
N PHE A 177 -11.61 6.55 -13.17
CA PHE A 177 -11.97 7.68 -12.31
C PHE A 177 -13.02 8.59 -12.95
N SER A 178 -12.95 8.84 -14.26
CA SER A 178 -13.96 9.64 -14.97
C SER A 178 -15.37 9.02 -15.00
N ARG A 179 -15.47 7.70 -14.72
CA ARG A 179 -16.73 6.93 -14.77
C ARG A 179 -17.26 6.55 -13.39
N THR A 180 -16.54 6.89 -12.33
CA THR A 180 -16.89 6.51 -10.96
C THR A 180 -17.00 7.72 -10.05
N ASN A 181 -17.90 7.65 -9.09
CA ASN A 181 -18.01 8.62 -8.01
C ASN A 181 -17.45 8.01 -6.73
N MET A 182 -16.40 8.62 -6.17
CA MET A 182 -15.78 8.21 -4.90
C MET A 182 -15.79 9.35 -3.87
N SER A 183 -16.61 10.38 -4.07
CA SER A 183 -16.65 11.58 -3.20
C SER A 183 -16.93 11.31 -1.72
N THR A 184 -17.42 10.13 -1.36
CA THR A 184 -17.64 9.70 0.03
C THR A 184 -16.49 8.87 0.61
N CYS A 185 -15.56 8.38 -0.22
CA CYS A 185 -14.52 7.42 0.18
C CYS A 185 -13.36 8.05 0.94
N VAL A 186 -12.97 7.36 2.02
CA VAL A 186 -11.66 7.49 2.67
C VAL A 186 -10.93 6.16 2.45
N MET A 187 -9.90 6.15 1.61
CA MET A 187 -9.31 4.90 1.13
C MET A 187 -7.79 4.91 1.07
N ALA A 188 -7.16 3.74 1.10
CA ALA A 188 -5.80 3.56 0.62
C ALA A 188 -5.82 3.32 -0.90
N LEU A 189 -4.95 4.03 -1.63
CA LEU A 189 -4.77 3.89 -3.08
C LEU A 189 -3.41 3.25 -3.36
N VAL A 190 -3.43 2.10 -4.04
CA VAL A 190 -2.23 1.36 -4.45
C VAL A 190 -2.17 1.32 -5.96
N ILE A 191 -1.01 1.65 -6.50
CA ILE A 191 -0.72 1.63 -7.93
C ILE A 191 0.59 0.88 -8.12
N GLU A 192 0.55 -0.22 -8.86
CA GLU A 192 1.69 -1.09 -9.02
C GLU A 192 1.86 -1.63 -10.45
N ASP A 193 3.11 -1.95 -10.78
CA ASP A 193 3.51 -2.64 -12.02
C ASP A 193 3.08 -1.88 -13.30
N MET A 194 3.38 -0.58 -13.36
CA MET A 194 2.99 0.28 -14.47
C MET A 194 4.21 0.87 -15.19
N PRO A 195 4.96 0.06 -15.94
CA PRO A 195 6.21 0.52 -16.56
C PRO A 195 6.02 1.65 -17.58
N GLY A 196 4.83 1.83 -18.15
CA GLY A 196 4.53 2.89 -19.11
C GLY A 196 4.31 4.28 -18.50
N ALA A 197 4.05 4.38 -17.19
CA ALA A 197 3.75 5.66 -16.57
C ALA A 197 4.98 6.53 -16.36
N THR A 198 4.91 7.77 -16.87
CA THR A 198 5.94 8.80 -16.70
C THR A 198 5.50 9.91 -15.73
N GLU A 199 4.20 10.10 -15.56
CA GLU A 199 3.59 11.17 -14.75
C GLU A 199 2.33 10.66 -14.03
N LEU A 200 1.87 11.35 -12.98
CA LEU A 200 0.68 10.97 -12.20
C LEU A 200 -0.61 11.75 -12.52
N PHE A 201 -0.66 12.50 -13.63
CA PHE A 201 -1.84 13.33 -13.95
C PHE A 201 -3.13 12.52 -14.15
N PHE A 202 -3.02 11.25 -14.51
CA PHE A 202 -4.16 10.32 -14.61
C PHE A 202 -4.92 10.11 -13.28
N LEU A 203 -4.36 10.56 -12.15
CA LEU A 203 -5.02 10.55 -10.84
C LEU A 203 -5.88 11.78 -10.56
N ASP A 204 -5.76 12.83 -11.36
CA ASP A 204 -6.45 14.09 -11.12
C ASP A 204 -7.99 13.97 -11.14
N PRO A 205 -8.60 13.11 -11.98
CA PRO A 205 -10.05 12.86 -11.93
C PRO A 205 -10.52 12.10 -10.68
N CYS A 206 -9.62 11.61 -9.82
CA CYS A 206 -10.01 10.91 -8.60
C CYS A 206 -10.81 11.85 -7.68
N THR A 207 -12.09 11.53 -7.47
CA THR A 207 -13.03 12.32 -6.67
C THR A 207 -13.03 11.96 -5.19
N ALA A 208 -12.13 11.06 -4.73
CA ALA A 208 -12.09 10.61 -3.34
C ALA A 208 -12.03 11.76 -2.32
N LYS A 209 -12.80 11.64 -1.23
CA LYS A 209 -12.82 12.59 -0.11
C LYS A 209 -11.43 12.76 0.49
N SER A 210 -10.78 11.63 0.77
CA SER A 210 -9.42 11.56 1.30
C SER A 210 -8.77 10.25 0.89
N VAL A 211 -7.46 10.28 0.69
CA VAL A 211 -6.64 9.11 0.46
C VAL A 211 -5.77 8.92 1.70
N ALA A 212 -6.10 7.95 2.55
CA ALA A 212 -5.34 7.69 3.77
C ALA A 212 -3.88 7.35 3.41
N GLY A 213 -3.67 6.47 2.45
CA GLY A 213 -2.33 6.07 2.00
C GLY A 213 -2.20 6.07 0.49
N LEU A 214 -1.06 6.53 -0.03
CA LEU A 214 -0.69 6.39 -1.43
C LEU A 214 0.53 5.47 -1.56
N THR A 215 0.35 4.35 -2.27
CA THR A 215 1.42 3.42 -2.61
C THR A 215 1.66 3.43 -4.11
N LEU A 216 2.89 3.73 -4.52
CA LEU A 216 3.39 3.62 -5.89
C LEU A 216 4.53 2.59 -5.89
N SER A 217 4.36 1.49 -6.63
CA SER A 217 5.35 0.41 -6.66
C SER A 217 5.68 -0.03 -8.08
N ASN A 218 6.94 -0.31 -8.37
CA ASN A 218 7.37 -0.85 -9.68
C ASN A 218 6.94 0.04 -10.86
N ILE A 219 7.20 1.34 -10.75
CA ILE A 219 6.90 2.34 -11.80
C ILE A 219 8.23 3.01 -12.22
N PRO A 220 9.15 2.26 -12.88
CA PRO A 220 10.55 2.65 -13.06
C PRO A 220 10.73 3.90 -13.94
N ASN A 221 9.74 4.22 -14.78
CA ASN A 221 9.77 5.36 -15.70
C ASN A 221 9.09 6.61 -15.13
N LEU A 222 8.56 6.56 -13.89
CA LEU A 222 7.87 7.69 -13.28
C LEU A 222 8.83 8.84 -12.97
N ARG A 223 8.75 9.93 -13.72
CA ARG A 223 9.62 11.10 -13.55
C ARG A 223 8.95 12.20 -12.74
N ASN A 224 7.62 12.27 -12.73
CA ASN A 224 6.89 13.40 -12.19
C ASN A 224 5.72 12.95 -11.31
N VAL A 225 5.77 13.27 -10.02
CA VAL A 225 4.67 12.94 -9.08
C VAL A 225 3.65 14.07 -8.92
N ASN A 226 3.73 15.13 -9.71
CA ASN A 226 2.87 16.29 -9.54
C ASN A 226 1.43 15.96 -9.93
N THR A 227 0.59 15.62 -8.96
CA THR A 227 -0.86 15.44 -9.14
C THR A 227 -1.62 16.41 -8.25
N THR A 228 -2.82 16.79 -8.70
CA THR A 228 -3.79 17.55 -7.90
C THR A 228 -4.10 16.83 -6.58
N LEU A 229 -4.07 15.49 -6.55
CA LEU A 229 -4.26 14.70 -5.33
C LEU A 229 -3.24 15.03 -4.23
N LEU A 230 -1.95 15.16 -4.60
CA LEU A 230 -0.87 15.52 -3.67
C LEU A 230 -0.86 17.02 -3.35
N LYS A 231 -1.05 17.88 -4.36
CA LYS A 231 -1.08 19.35 -4.18
C LYS A 231 -2.20 19.80 -3.25
N SER A 232 -3.40 19.21 -3.39
CA SER A 232 -4.56 19.48 -2.52
C SER A 232 -4.40 18.87 -1.13
N GLY A 233 -3.43 17.98 -0.94
CA GLY A 233 -3.17 17.40 0.37
C GLY A 233 -4.20 16.39 0.84
N ARG A 234 -4.87 15.74 -0.12
CA ARG A 234 -5.82 14.66 0.15
C ARG A 234 -5.14 13.37 0.59
N VAL A 235 -3.83 13.24 0.35
CA VAL A 235 -2.98 12.17 0.92
C VAL A 235 -2.42 12.63 2.26
N ASN A 236 -2.71 11.91 3.35
CA ASN A 236 -2.45 12.45 4.70
C ASN A 236 -1.97 11.46 5.78
N THR A 237 -1.94 10.14 5.54
CA THR A 237 -1.53 9.16 6.57
C THR A 237 -0.26 8.42 6.17
N SER A 238 -0.19 7.87 4.95
CA SER A 238 1.00 7.14 4.49
C SER A 238 1.42 7.43 3.04
N LEU A 239 2.73 7.33 2.82
CA LEU A 239 3.36 7.53 1.51
C LEU A 239 4.38 6.40 1.27
N ILE A 240 4.12 5.53 0.29
CA ILE A 240 4.96 4.37 0.01
C ILE A 240 5.41 4.39 -1.45
N PHE A 241 6.69 4.68 -1.70
CA PHE A 241 7.29 4.80 -3.03
C PHE A 241 8.44 3.82 -3.21
N THR A 242 8.18 2.69 -3.89
CA THR A 242 9.17 1.61 -4.06
C THR A 242 9.40 1.27 -5.51
N ASN A 243 10.65 0.99 -5.89
CA ASN A 243 11.07 0.71 -7.25
C ASN A 243 10.57 1.76 -8.27
N LEU A 244 10.74 3.04 -7.92
CA LEU A 244 10.41 4.17 -8.79
C LEU A 244 11.64 4.65 -9.58
N SER A 245 11.45 5.58 -10.51
CA SER A 245 12.58 6.19 -11.22
C SER A 245 13.52 6.89 -10.23
N PRO A 246 14.84 6.75 -10.37
CA PRO A 246 15.78 7.53 -9.58
C PRO A 246 15.70 9.02 -9.90
N ASN A 247 15.07 9.43 -11.01
CA ASN A 247 14.94 10.83 -11.45
C ASN A 247 13.57 11.43 -11.12
N LEU A 248 12.96 10.99 -10.02
CA LEU A 248 11.69 11.51 -9.55
C LEU A 248 11.81 13.00 -9.21
N PHE A 249 10.91 13.79 -9.78
CA PHE A 249 10.79 15.23 -9.58
C PHE A 249 9.55 15.55 -8.76
N PHE A 250 9.73 16.42 -7.77
CA PHE A 250 8.66 16.99 -6.94
C PHE A 250 8.61 18.50 -7.18
N SER A 251 7.45 19.03 -7.57
CA SER A 251 7.26 20.48 -7.61
C SER A 251 7.28 21.08 -6.21
N GLN A 252 7.63 22.36 -6.11
CA GLN A 252 7.59 23.12 -4.85
C GLN A 252 6.23 23.01 -4.14
N ALA A 253 5.11 23.09 -4.88
CA ALA A 253 3.78 22.96 -4.31
C ALA A 253 3.54 21.58 -3.65
N VAL A 254 4.08 20.52 -4.25
CA VAL A 254 3.99 19.16 -3.69
C VAL A 254 4.90 19.04 -2.48
N THR A 255 6.16 19.48 -2.55
CA THR A 255 7.09 19.37 -1.41
C THR A 255 6.63 20.17 -0.20
N GLU A 256 6.18 21.41 -0.39
CA GLU A 256 5.61 22.23 0.67
C GLU A 256 4.39 21.57 1.31
N ARG A 257 3.55 20.89 0.50
CA ARG A 257 2.39 20.19 1.05
C ARG A 257 2.79 18.95 1.84
N LEU A 258 3.67 18.11 1.29
CA LEU A 258 4.13 16.88 1.93
C LEU A 258 4.88 17.17 3.25
N ALA A 259 5.62 18.28 3.33
CA ALA A 259 6.32 18.74 4.53
C ALA A 259 5.40 19.01 5.74
N ARG A 260 4.17 19.47 5.49
CA ARG A 260 3.21 19.89 6.53
C ARG A 260 2.37 18.74 7.10
N VAL A 261 2.41 17.56 6.47
CA VAL A 261 1.63 16.41 6.90
C VAL A 261 2.40 15.65 7.99
N PRO A 262 1.78 15.34 9.14
CA PRO A 262 2.36 14.43 10.14
C PRO A 262 2.17 12.99 9.66
N TRP A 263 3.20 12.40 9.06
CA TRP A 263 3.08 11.08 8.44
C TRP A 263 3.09 9.97 9.47
N ALA A 264 2.11 9.07 9.41
CA ALA A 264 2.15 7.83 10.18
C ALA A 264 3.20 6.86 9.62
N LEU A 265 3.30 6.78 8.29
CA LEU A 265 4.25 5.92 7.61
C LEU A 265 4.77 6.56 6.32
N VAL A 266 6.09 6.68 6.21
CA VAL A 266 6.78 6.93 4.95
C VAL A 266 7.65 5.72 4.63
N LYS A 267 7.51 5.16 3.44
CA LYS A 267 8.37 4.10 2.95
C LYS A 267 8.92 4.47 1.58
N MET A 268 10.23 4.45 1.40
CA MET A 268 10.86 4.83 0.13
C MET A 268 12.12 4.03 -0.16
N ASP A 269 12.48 3.92 -1.43
CA ASP A 269 13.84 3.50 -1.78
C ASP A 269 14.85 4.57 -1.34
N LEU A 270 16.07 4.17 -0.99
CA LEU A 270 17.15 5.06 -0.52
C LEU A 270 17.44 6.19 -1.51
N ARG A 271 17.41 5.93 -2.82
CA ARG A 271 17.54 6.97 -3.87
C ARG A 271 16.39 7.97 -3.82
N GLY A 272 15.17 7.45 -3.73
CA GLY A 272 13.97 8.26 -3.61
C GLY A 272 14.04 9.14 -2.38
N TRP A 273 14.39 8.55 -1.23
CA TRP A 273 14.55 9.26 0.03
C TRP A 273 15.59 10.38 -0.06
N SER A 274 16.79 10.13 -0.59
CA SER A 274 17.84 11.17 -0.68
C SER A 274 17.37 12.41 -1.46
N LYS A 275 16.73 12.21 -2.62
CA LYS A 275 16.19 13.34 -3.41
C LYS A 275 15.00 14.02 -2.73
N PHE A 276 14.19 13.22 -2.06
CA PHE A 276 12.99 13.69 -1.41
C PHE A 276 13.31 14.52 -0.16
N SER A 277 14.29 14.11 0.64
CA SER A 277 14.74 14.84 1.84
C SER A 277 15.50 16.12 1.50
N GLU A 278 16.17 16.20 0.35
CA GLU A 278 16.79 17.43 -0.16
C GLU A 278 15.75 18.52 -0.47
N THR A 279 14.57 18.11 -0.94
CA THR A 279 13.53 19.02 -1.45
C THR A 279 12.38 19.25 -0.47
N THR A 280 12.23 18.38 0.53
CA THR A 280 11.10 18.38 1.46
C THR A 280 11.56 18.49 2.90
N ARG A 281 10.98 19.43 3.65
CA ARG A 281 11.27 19.64 5.08
C ARG A 281 10.19 19.04 5.95
N PHE A 282 10.27 17.75 6.24
CA PHE A 282 9.30 17.08 7.11
C PHE A 282 9.26 17.69 8.51
N THR A 283 8.04 17.88 9.02
CA THR A 283 7.82 18.25 10.42
C THR A 283 7.96 17.05 11.34
N SER A 284 7.30 15.93 11.01
CA SER A 284 7.39 14.68 11.77
C SER A 284 6.96 13.46 10.95
N ILE A 285 7.60 12.33 11.23
CA ILE A 285 7.27 11.01 10.68
C ILE A 285 7.24 10.02 11.84
N ASP A 286 6.13 9.33 12.05
CA ASP A 286 6.05 8.30 13.09
C ASP A 286 6.87 7.08 12.71
N SER A 287 6.72 6.56 11.49
CA SER A 287 7.50 5.43 10.98
C SER A 287 8.12 5.74 9.62
N LEU A 288 9.44 5.70 9.52
CA LEU A 288 10.20 5.81 8.28
C LEU A 288 10.83 4.47 7.93
N GLU A 289 10.47 3.89 6.79
CA GLU A 289 11.11 2.69 6.23
C GLU A 289 11.89 3.04 4.96
N ILE A 290 13.22 2.97 5.04
CA ILE A 290 14.09 3.11 3.86
C ILE A 290 14.44 1.72 3.35
N VAL A 291 14.06 1.47 2.11
CA VAL A 291 14.42 0.26 1.36
C VAL A 291 15.68 0.55 0.55
N PHE A 292 16.63 -0.36 0.50
CA PHE A 292 17.79 -0.17 -0.34
C PHE A 292 18.24 -1.48 -0.99
N ASP A 293 18.86 -1.35 -2.16
CA ASP A 293 19.57 -2.44 -2.82
C ASP A 293 21.06 -2.33 -2.49
N SER A 294 21.56 -3.34 -1.80
CA SER A 294 22.96 -3.44 -1.41
C SER A 294 23.95 -3.52 -2.56
N ARG A 295 23.53 -3.95 -3.75
CA ARG A 295 24.38 -3.90 -4.95
C ARG A 295 24.66 -2.46 -5.38
N ASP A 296 23.75 -1.56 -5.03
CA ASP A 296 23.89 -0.13 -5.28
C ASP A 296 24.61 0.61 -4.15
N PHE A 297 24.97 -0.09 -3.05
CA PHE A 297 25.47 0.54 -1.82
C PHE A 297 26.71 1.42 -2.04
N SER A 298 27.65 0.94 -2.84
CA SER A 298 28.89 1.65 -3.16
C SER A 298 28.65 3.02 -3.81
N ARG A 299 27.53 3.19 -4.52
CA ARG A 299 27.16 4.47 -5.15
C ARG A 299 26.68 5.49 -4.14
N TYR A 300 26.18 5.08 -2.98
CA TYR A 300 25.67 6.00 -1.95
C TYR A 300 26.73 6.46 -0.96
N LEU A 301 27.80 5.68 -0.77
CA LEU A 301 28.92 6.05 0.11
C LEU A 301 29.58 7.37 -0.31
N TYR A 302 29.48 7.74 -1.59
CA TYR A 302 30.06 8.97 -2.14
C TYR A 302 29.13 10.19 -2.05
N VAL A 303 27.87 10.02 -1.65
CA VAL A 303 26.96 11.15 -1.47
C VAL A 303 27.27 11.77 -0.10
N THR A 304 28.01 12.88 -0.11
CA THR A 304 28.39 13.61 1.10
C THR A 304 27.15 14.07 1.86
N PRO A 305 27.17 14.06 3.21
CA PRO A 305 26.09 14.62 4.01
C PRO A 305 25.88 16.07 3.61
N ASN A 306 24.65 16.41 3.24
CA ASN A 306 24.33 17.77 2.85
C ASN A 306 24.23 18.58 4.16
N HIS A 307 25.32 19.29 4.51
CA HIS A 307 25.53 19.97 5.81
C HIS A 307 24.48 21.03 6.19
N GLY A 308 23.49 21.31 5.32
CA GLY A 308 22.38 22.22 5.56
C GLY A 308 21.02 21.56 5.80
N ILE A 309 20.93 20.22 5.86
CA ILE A 309 19.64 19.55 6.08
C ILE A 309 19.16 19.78 7.51
N LYS A 310 17.91 20.25 7.64
CA LYS A 310 17.21 20.31 8.92
C LYS A 310 16.82 18.90 9.35
N LEU A 311 17.12 18.55 10.59
CA LEU A 311 16.80 17.27 11.19
C LEU A 311 15.29 16.99 11.11
N VAL A 312 14.91 15.80 10.64
CA VAL A 312 13.51 15.34 10.61
C VAL A 312 13.22 14.56 11.89
N ALA A 313 12.12 14.88 12.58
CA ALA A 313 11.68 14.10 13.73
C ALA A 313 11.10 12.76 13.26
N VAL A 314 11.80 11.65 13.52
CA VAL A 314 11.40 10.29 13.17
C VAL A 314 11.28 9.47 14.45
N LYS A 315 10.13 8.87 14.76
CA LYS A 315 10.00 8.03 15.99
C LYS A 315 10.53 6.62 15.78
N HIS A 316 10.14 5.99 14.67
CA HIS A 316 10.51 4.62 14.33
C HIS A 316 11.20 4.60 12.98
N PHE A 317 12.46 4.17 12.95
CA PHE A 317 13.23 4.06 11.73
C PHE A 317 13.44 2.58 11.39
N VAL A 318 13.22 2.21 10.13
CA VAL A 318 13.47 0.88 9.58
C VAL A 318 14.35 1.03 8.36
N LEU A 319 15.47 0.33 8.34
CA LEU A 319 16.30 0.18 7.15
C LEU A 319 16.18 -1.27 6.67
N ARG A 320 15.73 -1.48 5.44
CA ARG A 320 15.52 -2.80 4.86
C ARG A 320 16.36 -3.00 3.61
N ASP A 321 17.15 -4.06 3.60
CA ASP A 321 17.73 -4.59 2.37
C ASP A 321 16.72 -5.48 1.65
N VAL A 322 16.58 -5.32 0.34
CA VAL A 322 15.77 -6.20 -0.51
C VAL A 322 16.57 -7.31 -1.18
N PHE A 323 17.91 -7.24 -1.18
CA PHE A 323 18.75 -8.20 -1.90
C PHE A 323 19.48 -9.16 -0.96
N ARG A 324 19.02 -10.42 -0.93
CA ARG A 324 19.47 -11.46 0.02
C ARG A 324 20.93 -11.91 -0.08
N GLN A 325 21.67 -11.54 -1.12
CA GLN A 325 22.96 -12.14 -1.43
C GLN A 325 24.15 -11.17 -1.42
N ALA A 326 23.96 -9.89 -1.05
CA ALA A 326 25.09 -8.98 -1.02
C ALA A 326 25.91 -9.15 0.26
N THR A 327 27.23 -9.06 0.11
CA THR A 327 28.15 -8.96 1.23
C THR A 327 28.24 -7.52 1.72
N TYR A 328 27.94 -7.31 3.00
CA TYR A 328 28.16 -6.05 3.66
C TYR A 328 29.46 -6.08 4.42
N THR A 329 30.22 -5.00 4.33
CA THR A 329 31.23 -4.74 5.35
C THR A 329 30.54 -4.11 6.56
N LYS A 330 31.05 -4.45 7.74
CA LYS A 330 30.69 -3.81 9.01
C LYS A 330 30.76 -2.28 8.92
N ASP A 331 31.78 -1.74 8.26
CA ASP A 331 32.00 -0.30 8.10
C ASP A 331 30.89 0.38 7.28
N ASN A 332 30.36 -0.29 6.26
CA ASN A 332 29.26 0.22 5.44
C ASN A 332 27.99 0.44 6.28
N VAL A 333 27.66 -0.53 7.13
CA VAL A 333 26.48 -0.45 8.00
C VAL A 333 26.65 0.65 9.05
N VAL A 334 27.82 0.73 9.69
CA VAL A 334 28.09 1.76 10.69
C VAL A 334 28.08 3.17 10.09
N TYR A 335 28.68 3.34 8.90
CA TYR A 335 28.63 4.60 8.17
C TYR A 335 27.18 5.04 7.92
N LEU A 336 26.33 4.11 7.46
CA LEU A 336 24.93 4.41 7.18
C LEU A 336 24.16 4.80 8.44
N ILE A 337 24.37 4.10 9.55
CA ILE A 337 23.69 4.44 10.81
C ILE A 337 24.14 5.81 11.30
N LYS A 338 25.44 6.11 11.25
CA LYS A 338 25.94 7.45 11.59
C LYS A 338 25.27 8.53 10.76
N ARG A 339 25.10 8.29 9.47
CA ARG A 339 24.41 9.20 8.57
C ARG A 339 22.93 9.37 8.95
N ILE A 340 22.21 8.27 9.19
CA ILE A 340 20.81 8.27 9.65
C ILE A 340 20.67 9.10 10.93
N LEU A 341 21.54 8.88 11.92
CA LEU A 341 21.52 9.62 13.18
C LEU A 341 21.86 11.10 13.04
N ALA A 342 22.64 11.46 12.01
CA ALA A 342 22.92 12.85 11.68
C ALA A 342 21.78 13.54 10.91
N GLU A 343 20.85 12.79 10.32
CA GLU A 343 19.72 13.32 9.54
C GLU A 343 18.40 13.36 10.34
N PHE A 344 18.30 12.60 11.43
CA PHE A 344 17.05 12.41 12.18
C PHE A 344 17.15 12.75 13.66
N THR A 345 16.05 13.22 14.23
CA THR A 345 15.88 13.47 15.67
C THR A 345 14.67 12.72 16.22
N GLY A 346 14.56 12.60 17.55
CA GLY A 346 13.38 12.02 18.22
C GLY A 346 13.17 10.52 17.99
N MET A 347 14.22 9.80 17.56
CA MET A 347 14.17 8.37 17.29
C MET A 347 14.09 7.54 18.56
N LYS A 348 13.00 6.78 18.68
CA LYS A 348 12.79 5.77 19.72
C LYS A 348 13.31 4.40 19.32
N THR A 349 13.20 4.03 18.05
CA THR A 349 13.62 2.70 17.60
C THR A 349 14.30 2.73 16.24
N ILE A 350 15.36 1.94 16.07
CA ILE A 350 16.03 1.69 14.79
C ILE A 350 15.98 0.19 14.49
N ASN A 351 15.39 -0.21 13.38
CA ASN A 351 15.32 -1.62 12.96
C ASN A 351 16.07 -1.82 11.65
N LEU A 352 17.21 -2.49 11.70
CA LEU A 352 18.01 -2.89 10.56
C LEU A 352 17.60 -4.31 10.13
N MET A 353 16.81 -4.37 9.07
CA MET A 353 16.39 -5.60 8.43
C MET A 353 17.35 -5.95 7.30
N ILE A 354 18.52 -6.46 7.69
CA ILE A 354 19.55 -6.98 6.79
C ILE A 354 19.46 -8.50 6.88
N GLU A 355 18.98 -9.16 5.82
CA GLU A 355 18.88 -10.62 5.79
C GLU A 355 20.29 -11.24 5.52
N HIS A 356 20.58 -12.41 6.11
CA HIS A 356 21.80 -13.21 5.86
C HIS A 356 23.15 -12.71 6.40
N GLN A 357 23.15 -11.92 7.47
CA GLN A 357 24.38 -11.69 8.22
C GLN A 357 24.63 -12.89 9.15
N ASP A 358 25.88 -13.39 9.21
CA ASP A 358 26.26 -14.28 10.30
C ASP A 358 26.19 -13.51 11.64
N ASP A 359 25.99 -14.24 12.74
CA ASP A 359 25.90 -13.66 14.08
C ASP A 359 27.14 -12.83 14.42
N SER A 360 28.30 -13.19 13.88
CA SER A 360 29.57 -12.49 14.13
C SER A 360 29.56 -11.07 13.57
N THR A 361 28.94 -10.86 12.40
CA THR A 361 28.84 -9.54 11.78
C THR A 361 27.81 -8.68 12.49
N ILE A 362 26.70 -9.27 12.93
CA ILE A 362 25.71 -8.60 13.78
C ILE A 362 26.36 -8.12 15.09
N ILE A 363 27.12 -8.97 15.77
CA ILE A 363 27.88 -8.62 16.98
C ILE A 363 28.89 -7.52 16.68
N ALA A 364 29.63 -7.64 15.57
CA ALA A 364 30.63 -6.66 15.21
C ALA A 364 30.01 -5.27 14.94
N ILE A 365 28.87 -5.21 14.24
CA ILE A 365 28.11 -3.97 14.01
C ILE A 365 27.67 -3.39 15.36
N LYS A 366 27.08 -4.21 16.23
CA LYS A 366 26.67 -3.81 17.58
C LYS A 366 27.83 -3.16 18.35
N ASP A 367 28.97 -3.85 18.44
CA ASP A 367 30.10 -3.39 19.23
C ASP A 367 30.67 -2.07 18.69
N GLN A 368 30.73 -1.91 17.36
CA GLN A 368 31.19 -0.67 16.75
C GLN A 368 30.20 0.46 16.94
N MET A 369 28.88 0.20 16.92
CA MET A 369 27.88 1.20 17.25
C MET A 369 28.05 1.69 18.69
N GLN A 370 28.18 0.77 19.64
CA GLN A 370 28.38 1.12 21.06
C GLN A 370 29.68 1.89 21.29
N LYS A 371 30.76 1.52 20.58
CA LYS A 371 32.06 2.22 20.66
C LYS A 371 32.03 3.61 20.04
N GLN A 372 31.38 3.76 18.89
CA GLN A 372 31.42 5.02 18.13
C GLN A 372 30.34 6.02 18.54
N MET A 373 29.32 5.58 19.27
CA MET A 373 28.18 6.40 19.70
C MET A 373 27.87 6.18 21.18
N PRO A 374 28.83 6.45 22.08
CA PRO A 374 28.65 6.20 23.52
C PRO A 374 27.51 7.03 24.14
N ASN A 375 27.16 8.18 23.53
CA ASN A 375 26.13 9.11 24.01
C ASN A 375 24.76 8.92 23.32
N LEU A 376 24.55 7.82 22.61
CA LEU A 376 23.28 7.57 21.89
C LEU A 376 22.07 7.62 22.85
N HIS A 377 22.29 7.25 24.12
CA HIS A 377 21.30 7.29 25.20
C HIS A 377 20.88 8.70 25.61
N THR A 378 21.85 9.62 25.74
CA THR A 378 21.63 10.92 26.38
C THR A 378 21.06 11.97 25.44
N GLU A 379 21.26 11.82 24.12
CA GLU A 379 20.83 12.82 23.14
C GLU A 379 19.59 12.43 22.31
N THR A 380 19.27 11.12 22.18
CA THR A 380 18.22 10.69 21.22
C THR A 380 17.02 9.93 21.77
N ALA A 381 16.97 9.59 23.06
CA ALA A 381 15.88 8.78 23.65
C ALA A 381 15.62 7.45 22.89
N LEU A 382 16.70 6.86 22.36
CA LEU A 382 16.64 5.62 21.58
C LEU A 382 16.50 4.41 22.50
N GLU A 383 15.38 3.70 22.41
CA GLU A 383 15.03 2.57 23.28
C GLU A 383 15.58 1.24 22.75
N THR A 384 15.49 1.00 21.43
CA THR A 384 15.86 -0.29 20.83
C THR A 384 16.51 -0.16 19.46
N ILE A 385 17.56 -0.96 19.23
CA ILE A 385 18.10 -1.26 17.90
C ILE A 385 17.90 -2.73 17.61
N THR A 386 17.24 -3.09 16.51
CA THR A 386 17.15 -4.50 16.08
C THR A 386 17.99 -4.72 14.84
N VAL A 387 18.87 -5.73 14.82
CA VAL A 387 19.66 -6.09 13.63
C VAL A 387 19.43 -7.57 13.32
N GLY A 388 18.93 -7.90 12.12
CA GLY A 388 18.72 -9.30 11.72
C GLY A 388 17.73 -10.08 12.60
N GLY A 389 16.91 -9.38 13.40
CA GLY A 389 16.02 -9.97 14.40
C GLY A 389 16.59 -10.02 15.82
N CYS A 390 17.88 -9.75 16.00
CA CYS A 390 18.50 -9.59 17.33
C CYS A 390 18.17 -8.20 17.89
N VAL A 391 17.45 -8.16 19.02
CA VAL A 391 17.08 -6.91 19.68
C VAL A 391 18.19 -6.48 20.65
N LEU A 392 18.73 -5.29 20.42
CA LEU A 392 19.59 -4.57 21.34
C LEU A 392 18.71 -3.62 22.14
N LYS A 393 18.41 -4.02 23.37
CA LYS A 393 17.88 -3.08 24.35
C LYS A 393 19.02 -2.21 24.83
N ILE A 394 18.86 -0.93 24.58
CA ILE A 394 19.76 0.13 25.02
C ILE A 394 19.33 0.39 26.47
N LYS A 395 19.94 -0.29 27.44
CA LYS A 395 19.66 -0.09 28.87
C LYS A 395 20.40 1.14 29.36
N ASP A 396 19.71 1.98 30.12
CA ASP A 396 20.31 3.07 30.90
C ASP A 396 21.37 2.58 31.89
#